data_AF-D1AWV7-F1
#
_entry.id   AF-D1AWV7-F1
#
_cell.length_a   1.000
_cell.length_b   1.000
_cell.length_c   1.000
_cell.angle_alpha   90.00
_cell.angle_beta   90.00
_cell.angle_gamma   90.00
#
_symmetry.space_group_name_H-M   'P 1'
#
loop_
_entity.id
_entity.type
_entity.pdbx_description
1 polymer ?
#
loop_
_entity_poly.entity_id
_entity_poly.type
_entity_poly.pdbx_seq_one_letter_code
_entity_poly.pdbx_strand_id
1 'polypeptide(L)'
;MFNFLILIIIVLAYIKIYLGISKFFRLKYPFNSLEPLIVPILSFEIVTIILFMINPNFMNIAPAMIHFVGNSFTILHFNFYAIIYLIINILLIVTNLGLSDDFIPIHNFILLLHFIVSSMFTIVIM
;
A
#
# COMPACT_ATOMS: atom_id res chain seq x y z
N MET A 1 18.00 16.64 4.60
CA MET A 1 18.27 16.48 3.15
C MET A 1 17.01 15.89 2.55
N PHE A 2 16.24 16.68 1.78
CA PHE A 2 14.97 16.21 1.20
C PHE A 2 15.31 15.18 0.13
N ASN A 3 15.08 13.90 0.44
CA ASN A 3 15.53 12.81 -0.41
C ASN A 3 14.50 12.62 -1.53
N PHE A 4 14.94 12.63 -2.79
CA PHE A 4 14.06 12.48 -3.96
C PHE A 4 13.12 11.25 -3.85
N LEU A 5 13.60 10.21 -3.17
CA LEU A 5 12.86 8.99 -2.88
C LEU A 5 11.65 9.21 -1.95
N ILE A 6 11.76 10.11 -0.97
CA ILE A 6 10.64 10.49 -0.08
C ILE A 6 9.55 11.21 -0.87
N LEU A 7 9.94 12.11 -1.79
CA LEU A 7 8.99 12.79 -2.67
C LEU A 7 8.19 11.79 -3.51
N ILE A 8 8.86 10.77 -4.07
CA ILE A 8 8.18 9.70 -4.82
C ILE A 8 7.16 8.97 -3.94
N ILE A 9 7.52 8.63 -2.70
CA ILE A 9 6.63 7.93 -1.76
C ILE A 9 5.40 8.77 -1.42
N ILE A 10 5.58 10.07 -1.20
CA ILE A 10 4.45 11.00 -0.97
C ILE A 10 3.55 11.07 -2.21
N VAL A 11 4.10 11.18 -3.41
CA VAL A 11 3.33 11.19 -4.66
C VAL A 11 2.55 9.88 -4.82
N LEU A 12 3.17 8.72 -4.55
CA LEU A 12 2.50 7.42 -4.57
C LEU A 12 1.36 7.35 -3.55
N ALA A 13 1.49 7.95 -2.36
CA ALA A 13 0.42 8.02 -1.37
C ALA A 13 -0.80 8.79 -1.90
N TYR A 14 -0.60 9.92 -2.58
CA TYR A 14 -1.71 10.65 -3.22
C TYR A 14 -2.36 9.84 -4.36
N ILE A 15 -1.56 9.17 -5.18
CA ILE A 15 -2.07 8.29 -6.26
C ILE A 15 -2.91 7.15 -5.67
N LYS A 16 -2.47 6.53 -4.57
CA LYS A 16 -3.24 5.49 -3.86
C LYS A 16 -4.61 5.98 -3.39
N ILE A 17 -4.68 7.15 -2.75
CA ILE A 17 -5.96 7.74 -2.32
C ILE A 17 -6.88 7.94 -3.52
N TYR A 18 -6.35 8.52 -4.60
CA TYR A 18 -7.11 8.76 -5.82
C TYR A 18 -7.63 7.47 -6.47
N LEU A 19 -6.79 6.43 -6.54
CA LEU A 19 -7.17 5.11 -7.06
C LEU A 19 -8.24 4.43 -6.20
N GLY A 20 -8.08 4.47 -4.88
CA GLY A 20 -9.05 3.88 -3.94
C GLY A 20 -10.44 4.48 -4.12
N ILE A 21 -10.53 5.82 -4.11
CA ILE A 21 -11.79 6.55 -4.30
C ILE A 21 -12.40 6.21 -5.67
N SER A 22 -11.58 6.23 -6.73
CA SER A 22 -12.04 5.90 -8.08
C SER A 22 -12.69 4.52 -8.19
N LYS A 23 -11.98 3.48 -7.73
CA LYS A 23 -12.44 2.08 -7.79
C LYS A 23 -13.72 1.85 -6.99
N PHE A 24 -13.85 2.50 -5.84
CA PHE A 24 -15.04 2.38 -5.00
C PHE A 24 -16.27 3.05 -5.63
N PHE A 25 -16.12 4.30 -6.11
CA PHE A 25 -17.22 5.05 -6.73
C PHE A 25 -17.43 4.73 -8.22
N ARG A 26 -16.62 3.82 -8.80
CA ARG A 26 -16.67 3.41 -10.22
C ARG A 26 -16.55 4.58 -11.20
N LEU A 27 -15.68 5.54 -10.89
CA LEU A 27 -15.43 6.71 -11.73
C LEU A 27 -14.66 6.30 -12.99
N LYS A 28 -15.22 6.52 -14.19
CA LYS A 28 -14.64 6.02 -15.45
C LYS A 28 -13.48 6.87 -15.99
N TYR A 29 -13.67 8.16 -16.22
CA TYR A 29 -12.63 9.05 -16.79
C TYR A 29 -12.44 10.30 -15.92
N PRO A 30 -11.21 10.79 -15.74
CA PRO A 30 -9.93 10.27 -16.25
C PRO A 30 -9.34 9.11 -15.42
N PHE A 31 -10.08 8.63 -14.42
CA PHE A 31 -9.56 7.78 -13.35
C PHE A 31 -9.11 6.37 -13.78
N ASN A 32 -9.74 5.78 -14.80
CA ASN A 32 -9.31 4.47 -15.33
C ASN A 32 -7.86 4.47 -15.86
N SER A 33 -7.32 5.63 -16.23
CA SER A 33 -5.93 5.71 -16.73
C SER A 33 -4.88 5.27 -15.71
N LEU A 34 -5.22 5.32 -14.42
CA LEU A 34 -4.31 4.96 -13.33
C LEU A 34 -4.54 3.52 -12.82
N GLU A 35 -5.62 2.84 -13.21
CA GLU A 35 -5.89 1.45 -12.78
C GLU A 35 -4.73 0.49 -13.02
N PRO A 36 -3.97 0.57 -14.13
CA PRO A 36 -2.79 -0.27 -14.34
C PRO A 36 -1.70 -0.08 -13.28
N LEU A 37 -1.71 1.01 -12.51
CA LEU A 37 -0.74 1.27 -11.44
C LEU A 37 -1.05 0.54 -10.14
N ILE A 38 -2.26 -0.03 -9.96
CA ILE A 38 -2.64 -0.73 -8.72
C ILE A 38 -1.67 -1.88 -8.43
N VAL A 39 -1.40 -2.74 -9.42
CA VAL A 39 -0.50 -3.89 -9.24
C VAL A 39 0.96 -3.43 -9.01
N PRO A 40 1.55 -2.54 -9.83
CA PRO A 40 2.87 -1.97 -9.57
C PRO A 40 3.04 -1.35 -8.17
N ILE A 41 2.05 -0.62 -7.68
CA ILE A 41 2.09 0.00 -6.34
C ILE A 41 2.12 -1.09 -5.26
N LEU A 42 1.22 -2.07 -5.31
CA LEU A 42 1.17 -3.17 -4.35
C LEU A 42 2.46 -4.02 -4.40
N SER A 43 3.02 -4.27 -5.59
CA SER A 43 4.29 -4.97 -5.75
C SER A 43 5.47 -4.18 -5.18
N PHE A 44 5.50 -2.86 -5.38
CA PHE A 44 6.50 -1.99 -4.78
C PHE A 44 6.45 -2.03 -3.25
N GLU A 45 5.25 -2.03 -2.66
CA GLU A 45 5.08 -2.19 -1.21
C GLU A 45 5.60 -3.55 -0.72
N ILE A 46 5.35 -4.65 -1.45
CA ILE A 46 5.92 -5.97 -1.11
C ILE A 46 7.46 -5.93 -1.09
N VAL A 47 8.07 -5.39 -2.15
CA VAL A 47 9.54 -5.33 -2.25
C VAL A 47 10.14 -4.48 -1.13
N THR A 48 9.55 -3.32 -0.83
CA THR A 48 10.06 -2.42 0.22
C THR A 48 9.91 -3.01 1.62
N ILE A 49 8.86 -3.78 1.88
CA ILE A 49 8.70 -4.53 3.14
C ILE A 49 9.78 -5.60 3.27
N ILE A 50 10.02 -6.40 2.23
CA ILE A 50 11.05 -7.45 2.25
C ILE A 50 12.44 -6.84 2.48
N LEU A 51 12.76 -5.76 1.77
CA LEU A 51 14.02 -5.03 1.94
C LEU A 51 14.18 -4.51 3.37
N PHE A 52 13.12 -3.97 3.95
CA PHE A 52 13.12 -3.46 5.32
C PHE A 52 13.26 -4.57 6.38
N MET A 53 12.64 -5.73 6.17
CA MET A 53 12.82 -6.91 7.04
C MET A 53 14.27 -7.44 7.04
N ILE A 54 14.97 -7.33 5.91
CA ILE A 54 16.37 -7.73 5.78
C ILE A 54 17.30 -6.67 6.40
N ASN A 55 17.00 -5.38 6.21
CA ASN A 55 17.82 -4.29 6.70
C ASN A 55 16.96 -3.11 7.20
N PRO A 56 16.90 -2.88 8.53
CA PRO A 56 16.11 -1.80 9.13
C PRO A 56 16.49 -0.38 8.70
N ASN A 57 17.66 -0.19 8.08
CA ASN A 57 18.06 1.13 7.57
C ASN A 57 17.21 1.62 6.38
N PHE A 58 16.39 0.74 5.77
CA PHE A 58 15.44 1.11 4.71
C PHE A 58 14.09 1.65 5.23
N MET A 59 14.02 2.07 6.49
CA MET A 59 12.81 2.62 7.12
C MET A 59 12.14 3.75 6.33
N ASN A 60 12.93 4.55 5.60
CA ASN A 60 12.40 5.68 4.84
C ASN A 60 11.72 5.28 3.52
N ILE A 61 11.66 3.99 3.19
CA ILE A 61 11.16 3.49 1.90
C ILE A 61 10.02 2.47 2.10
N ALA A 62 9.94 1.84 3.27
CA ALA A 62 8.84 0.93 3.58
C ALA A 62 7.54 1.67 3.92
N PRO A 63 6.37 1.02 3.75
CA PRO A 63 5.08 1.62 4.09
C PRO A 63 5.05 2.09 5.55
N ALA A 64 4.77 3.38 5.74
CA ALA A 64 4.77 4.06 7.04
C ALA A 64 3.91 3.36 8.12
N MET A 65 2.82 2.70 7.71
CA MET A 65 1.94 1.93 8.60
C MET A 65 2.68 0.81 9.35
N ILE A 66 3.65 0.16 8.71
CA ILE A 66 4.40 -0.97 9.28
C ILE A 66 5.40 -0.50 10.34
N HIS A 67 5.87 0.75 10.23
CA HIS A 67 6.74 1.38 11.23
C HIS A 67 5.99 1.80 12.49
N PHE A 68 4.77 2.33 12.34
CA PHE A 68 4.00 2.83 13.49
C PHE A 68 3.65 1.71 14.48
N VAL A 69 3.32 0.53 13.96
CA VAL A 69 3.04 -0.65 14.79
C VAL A 69 4.33 -1.26 15.34
N GLY A 70 5.45 -1.17 14.62
CA GLY A 70 6.77 -1.64 15.06
C GLY A 70 7.44 -0.79 16.13
N ASN A 71 7.24 0.54 16.13
CA ASN A 71 7.86 1.43 17.11
C ASN A 71 7.20 1.38 18.49
N SER A 72 6.00 0.82 18.59
CA SER A 72 5.25 0.69 19.85
C SER A 72 5.34 -0.72 20.48
N PHE A 73 5.82 -1.72 19.74
CA PHE A 73 5.87 -3.12 20.20
C PHE A 73 7.17 -3.83 19.82
N THR A 74 7.56 -4.85 20.58
CA THR A 74 8.79 -5.62 20.39
C THR A 74 8.95 -6.23 18.99
N ILE A 75 10.20 -6.48 18.57
CA ILE A 75 10.62 -7.01 17.25
C ILE A 75 9.77 -8.18 16.71
N LEU A 76 9.26 -9.05 17.58
CA LEU A 76 8.39 -10.17 17.19
C LEU A 76 7.02 -9.73 16.65
N HIS A 77 6.41 -8.71 17.25
CA HIS A 77 5.14 -8.16 16.79
C HIS A 77 5.31 -7.47 15.44
N PHE A 78 6.40 -6.74 15.26
CA PHE A 78 6.76 -6.09 14.00
C PHE A 78 6.76 -7.06 12.81
N ASN A 79 7.44 -8.21 12.92
CA ASN A 79 7.49 -9.21 11.87
C ASN A 79 6.10 -9.80 11.56
N PHE A 80 5.26 -9.97 12.59
CA PHE A 80 3.88 -10.45 12.41
C PHE A 80 3.03 -9.46 11.61
N TYR A 81 3.12 -8.16 11.89
CA TYR A 81 2.40 -7.13 11.12
C TYR A 81 2.91 -7.00 9.68
N ALA A 82 4.21 -7.11 9.46
CA ALA A 82 4.79 -7.14 8.12
C ALA A 82 4.26 -8.33 7.30
N ILE A 83 4.17 -9.52 7.90
CA ILE A 83 3.60 -10.71 7.26
C ILE A 83 2.11 -10.51 6.93
N ILE A 84 1.31 -9.98 7.85
CA ILE A 84 -0.11 -9.68 7.59
C ILE A 84 -0.25 -8.71 6.42
N TYR A 85 0.55 -7.65 6.41
CA TYR A 85 0.51 -6.64 5.35
C TYR A 85 0.90 -7.23 3.99
N LEU A 86 1.91 -8.11 3.95
CA LEU A 86 2.29 -8.87 2.75
C LEU A 86 1.13 -9.74 2.24
N ILE A 87 0.44 -10.47 3.13
CA ILE A 87 -0.71 -11.30 2.75
C ILE A 87 -1.82 -10.44 2.13
N ILE A 88 -2.14 -9.29 2.74
CA ILE A 88 -3.15 -8.38 2.20
C ILE A 88 -2.76 -7.88 0.80
N ASN A 89 -1.51 -7.45 0.61
CA ASN A 89 -1.02 -7.00 -0.70
C ASN A 89 -1.10 -8.09 -1.77
N ILE A 90 -0.71 -9.32 -1.44
CA ILE A 90 -0.79 -10.46 -2.35
C ILE A 90 -2.25 -10.75 -2.72
N LEU A 91 -3.16 -10.81 -1.74
CA LEU A 91 -4.59 -11.02 -1.98
C LEU A 91 -5.19 -9.95 -2.90
N LEU A 92 -4.81 -8.68 -2.70
CA LEU A 92 -5.27 -7.57 -3.53
C LEU A 92 -4.74 -7.68 -4.98
N ILE A 93 -3.47 -8.07 -5.16
CA ILE A 93 -2.90 -8.29 -6.50
C ILE A 93 -3.64 -9.44 -7.21
N VAL A 94 -3.75 -10.60 -6.56
CA VAL A 94 -4.37 -11.80 -7.11
C VAL A 94 -5.82 -11.53 -7.52
N THR A 95 -6.57 -10.82 -6.67
CA THR A 95 -7.97 -10.46 -6.97
C THR A 95 -8.06 -9.44 -8.12
N ASN A 96 -7.16 -8.45 -8.18
CA ASN A 96 -7.16 -7.45 -9.25
C ASN A 96 -6.68 -8.01 -10.62
N LEU A 97 -5.99 -9.15 -10.63
CA LEU A 97 -5.62 -9.89 -11.84
C LEU A 97 -6.73 -10.80 -12.39
N GLY A 98 -7.92 -10.81 -11.77
CA GLY A 98 -9.13 -11.37 -12.38
C GLY A 98 -9.47 -12.81 -11.98
N LEU A 99 -9.13 -13.24 -10.76
CA LEU A 99 -9.41 -14.63 -10.32
C LEU A 99 -10.83 -14.87 -9.78
N SER A 100 -11.68 -13.84 -9.56
CA SER A 100 -13.10 -14.05 -9.23
C SER A 100 -13.97 -12.78 -9.31
N ASP A 101 -15.02 -12.82 -10.13
CA ASP A 101 -15.97 -11.70 -10.32
C ASP A 101 -16.90 -11.47 -9.12
N ASP A 102 -17.16 -12.51 -8.32
CA ASP A 102 -18.06 -12.44 -7.16
C ASP A 102 -17.49 -11.57 -6.02
N PHE A 103 -16.17 -11.39 -5.99
CA PHE A 103 -15.49 -10.61 -4.95
C PHE A 103 -15.28 -9.14 -5.32
N ILE A 104 -15.64 -8.69 -6.52
CA ILE A 104 -15.34 -7.32 -7.00
C ILE A 104 -15.81 -6.21 -6.03
N PRO A 105 -17.03 -6.23 -5.46
CA PRO A 105 -17.48 -5.16 -4.56
C PRO A 105 -16.69 -5.13 -3.24
N ILE A 106 -16.45 -6.31 -2.67
CA ILE A 106 -15.71 -6.47 -1.41
C ILE A 106 -14.24 -6.11 -1.63
N HIS A 107 -13.67 -6.53 -2.75
CA HIS A 107 -12.31 -6.20 -3.16
C HIS A 107 -12.11 -4.69 -3.27
N ASN A 108 -12.99 -3.98 -3.99
CA ASN A 108 -12.87 -2.53 -4.15
C ASN A 108 -12.97 -1.79 -2.81
N PHE A 109 -13.79 -2.29 -1.88
CA PHE A 109 -13.88 -1.74 -0.53
C PHE A 109 -12.62 -1.98 0.30
N ILE A 110 -12.08 -3.21 0.29
CA ILE A 110 -10.83 -3.53 0.98
C ILE A 110 -9.66 -2.75 0.37
N LEU A 111 -9.60 -2.62 -0.95
CA LEU A 111 -8.59 -1.84 -1.67
C LEU A 111 -8.64 -0.36 -1.27
N LEU A 112 -9.84 0.23 -1.22
CA LEU A 112 -10.05 1.60 -0.74
C LEU A 112 -9.50 1.77 0.68
N LEU A 113 -9.91 0.91 1.61
CA LEU A 113 -9.51 1.00 3.01
C LEU A 113 -7.99 0.85 3.14
N HIS A 114 -7.41 -0.14 2.48
CA HIS A 114 -5.97 -0.37 2.48
C HIS A 114 -5.18 0.82 1.92
N PHE A 115 -5.63 1.39 0.80
CA PHE A 115 -4.99 2.57 0.20
C PHE A 115 -5.15 3.84 1.03
N ILE A 116 -6.33 4.10 1.61
CA ILE A 116 -6.51 5.26 2.48
C ILE A 116 -5.64 5.14 3.72
N VAL A 117 -5.72 4.01 4.44
CA VAL A 117 -4.98 3.82 5.69
C VAL A 117 -3.47 3.90 5.44
N SER A 118 -2.94 3.15 4.47
CA SER A 118 -1.49 3.19 4.16
C SER A 118 -1.02 4.58 3.73
N SER A 119 -1.84 5.34 3.01
CA SER A 119 -1.50 6.69 2.56
C SER A 119 -1.58 7.73 3.66
N MET A 120 -2.57 7.64 4.57
CA MET A 120 -2.66 8.53 5.74
C MET A 120 -1.43 8.41 6.62
N PHE A 121 -1.00 7.18 6.93
CA PHE A 121 0.24 6.98 7.69
C PHE A 121 1.46 7.56 6.96
N THR A 122 1.52 7.41 5.64
CA THR A 122 2.65 7.93 4.84
C THR A 122 2.71 9.46 4.86
N ILE A 123 1.57 10.14 4.65
CA ILE A 123 1.50 11.61 4.60
C ILE A 123 1.74 12.25 5.97
N VAL A 124 1.32 11.61 7.07
CA VAL A 124 1.47 12.17 8.42
C VAL A 124 2.90 12.00 8.95
N ILE A 125 3.61 10.95 8.55
CA ILE A 125 4.91 10.57 9.12
C ILE A 125 6.11 11.11 8.33
N MET A 126 5.99 11.25 7.00
CA MET A 126 7.08 11.68 6.11
C MET A 126 7.00 13.15 5.72
#